data_AF-A0A1V1TFY4-F1
#
_entry.id   AF-A0A1V1TFY4-F1
#
_cell.length_a   1.000
_cell.length_b   1.000
_cell.length_c   1.000
_cell.angle_alpha   90.00
_cell.angle_beta   90.00
_cell.angle_gamma   90.00
#
_symmetry.space_group_name_H-M   'P 1'
#
loop_
_entity.id
_entity.type
_entity.pdbx_description
1 polymer ?
#
loop_
_entity_poly.entity_id
_entity_poly.type
_entity_poly.pdbx_seq_one_letter_code
_entity_poly.pdbx_strand_id
1 'polypeptide(L)' 'MLTPALINIQSFFYPIGNTPAISLTQSLPPGDLANILLLGCGDVRNILFTVHNDSKLPPV' A
#
# COMPACT_ATOMS: atom_id res chain seq x y z
N MET A 1 41.02 -12.31 -1.49
CA MET A 1 40.39 -13.36 -2.32
C MET A 1 39.13 -12.75 -2.93
N LEU A 2 39.06 -12.67 -4.26
CA LEU A 2 37.89 -12.20 -4.99
C LEU A 2 37.05 -13.44 -5.32
N THR A 3 35.95 -13.66 -4.60
CA THR A 3 34.94 -14.65 -4.95
C THR A 3 33.87 -13.99 -5.82
N PRO A 4 33.35 -14.67 -6.85
CA PRO A 4 32.31 -14.12 -7.71
C PRO A 4 31.04 -13.84 -6.90
N ALA A 5 30.40 -12.68 -7.16
CA ALA A 5 29.12 -12.36 -6.57
C ALA A 5 28.04 -13.28 -7.18
N LEU A 6 27.44 -14.13 -6.36
CA LEU A 6 26.26 -14.89 -6.75
C LEU A 6 25.06 -13.93 -6.77
N ILE A 7 24.58 -13.60 -7.98
CA ILE A 7 23.35 -12.84 -8.15
C ILE A 7 22.19 -13.77 -7.83
N ASN A 8 21.42 -13.41 -6.79
CA ASN A 8 20.18 -14.09 -6.50
C ASN A 8 19.16 -13.74 -7.59
N ILE A 9 18.94 -14.68 -8.51
CA ILE A 9 18.00 -14.52 -9.64
C ILE A 9 16.55 -14.68 -9.19
N GLN A 10 16.33 -15.16 -7.95
CA GLN A 10 15.00 -15.34 -7.36
C GLN A 10 14.46 -13.99 -6.88
N SER A 11 13.92 -13.20 -7.81
CA SER A 11 13.12 -12.03 -7.46
C SER A 11 11.71 -12.49 -7.09
N PHE A 12 11.33 -12.34 -5.82
CA PHE A 12 9.95 -12.58 -5.42
C PHE A 12 9.04 -11.54 -6.08
N PHE A 13 8.15 -11.99 -6.95
CA PHE A 13 7.10 -11.14 -7.51
C PHE A 13 5.92 -11.12 -6.54
N TYR A 14 5.78 -10.01 -5.82
CA TYR A 14 4.63 -9.72 -4.96
C TYR A 14 3.71 -8.75 -5.71
N PRO A 15 2.79 -9.27 -6.56
CA PRO A 15 1.80 -8.40 -7.22
C PRO A 15 0.93 -7.66 -6.19
N ILE A 16 0.86 -8.25 -5.00
CA ILE A 16 0.23 -7.73 -3.80
C ILE A 16 1.25 -7.95 -2.67
N GLY A 17 1.47 -6.94 -1.81
CA GLY A 17 2.42 -7.05 -0.71
C GLY A 17 2.07 -8.17 0.27
N ASN A 18 2.96 -8.45 1.21
CA ASN A 18 2.78 -9.48 2.25
C ASN A 18 2.60 -8.90 3.67
N THR A 19 2.76 -7.59 3.83
CA THR A 19 2.54 -6.86 5.09
C THR A 19 1.06 -6.56 5.31
N PRO A 20 0.56 -6.29 6.52
CA PRO A 20 -0.81 -5.82 6.69
C PRO A 20 -1.10 -4.54 5.89
N ALA A 21 -2.34 -4.39 5.41
CA ALA A 21 -2.78 -3.18 4.74
C ALA A 21 -2.89 -2.01 5.73
N ILE A 22 -2.62 -0.79 5.25
CA ILE A 22 -2.78 0.46 6.02
C ILE A 22 -3.85 1.36 5.39
N SER A 23 -4.51 2.17 6.21
CA SER A 23 -5.45 3.18 5.70
C SER A 23 -4.66 4.42 5.31
N LEU A 24 -4.80 4.84 4.05
CA LEU A 24 -4.11 6.00 3.48
C LEU A 24 -4.70 7.33 3.99
N THR A 25 -5.91 7.29 4.54
CA THR A 25 -6.64 8.45 5.07
C THR A 25 -6.61 8.53 6.60
N GLN A 26 -5.95 7.59 7.30
CA GLN A 26 -5.97 7.51 8.77
C GLN A 26 -5.46 8.75 9.51
N SER A 27 -4.68 9.59 8.83
CA SER A 27 -4.11 10.83 9.38
C SER A 27 -4.94 12.07 9.00
N LEU A 28 -6.04 11.90 8.27
CA LEU A 28 -6.95 12.95 7.90
C LEU A 28 -8.17 12.96 8.83
N PRO A 29 -8.75 14.13 9.10
CA PRO A 29 -10.05 14.23 9.74
C PRO A 29 -11.15 13.52 8.91
N PRO A 30 -12.18 12.97 9.57
CA PRO A 30 -13.38 12.48 8.89
C PRO A 30 -14.01 13.54 7.98
N GLY A 31 -14.35 13.15 6.75
CA GLY A 31 -15.04 14.03 5.78
C GLY A 31 -14.13 14.88 4.90
N ASP A 32 -12.83 14.96 5.21
CA ASP A 32 -11.88 15.68 4.38
C ASP A 32 -11.52 14.88 3.11
N LEU A 33 -11.44 15.58 1.97
CA LEU A 33 -11.05 14.97 0.71
C LEU A 33 -9.54 14.70 0.67
N ALA A 34 -9.17 13.49 0.26
CA ALA A 34 -7.79 13.06 0.11
C ALA A 34 -7.39 12.93 -1.36
N ASN A 35 -6.38 13.67 -1.80
CA ASN A 35 -5.73 13.47 -3.10
C ASN A 35 -4.44 12.67 -2.90
N ILE A 36 -4.47 11.37 -3.20
CA ILE A 36 -3.37 10.46 -2.91
C ILE A 36 -2.61 10.12 -4.20
N LEU A 37 -1.31 10.39 -4.22
CA LEU A 37 -0.39 9.99 -5.30
C LEU A 37 0.43 8.77 -4.86
N LEU A 38 0.28 7.66 -5.58
CA LEU A 38 1.02 6.41 -5.31
C LEU A 38 2.15 6.24 -6.34
N LEU A 39 3.38 6.51 -5.93
CA LEU A 39 4.58 6.37 -6.79
C LEU A 39 5.11 4.93 -6.71
N GLY A 40 4.66 4.07 -7.63
CA GLY A 40 4.96 2.62 -7.69
C GLY A 40 3.69 1.81 -7.97
N CYS A 41 3.76 0.47 -8.03
CA CYS A 41 2.56 -0.39 -7.97
C CYS A 41 1.98 -0.34 -6.56
N GLY A 42 1.56 0.85 -6.14
CA GLY A 42 0.99 1.17 -4.85
C GLY A 42 0.02 0.07 -4.46
N ASP A 43 0.41 -0.67 -3.43
CA ASP A 43 -0.18 -1.94 -3.06
C ASP A 43 -1.70 -1.79 -3.00
N VAL A 44 -2.39 -2.41 -3.97
CA VAL A 44 -3.84 -2.28 -4.15
C VAL A 44 -4.59 -2.60 -2.86
N ARG A 45 -4.00 -3.40 -1.96
CA ARG A 45 -4.56 -3.68 -0.63
C ARG A 45 -4.74 -2.45 0.22
N ASN A 46 -3.81 -1.49 0.20
CA ASN A 46 -3.94 -0.25 0.98
C ASN A 46 -5.11 0.57 0.45
N ILE A 47 -5.30 0.61 -0.87
CA ILE A 47 -6.43 1.30 -1.51
C ILE A 47 -7.76 0.64 -1.08
N LEU A 48 -7.87 -0.69 -1.26
CA LEU A 48 -9.08 -1.43 -0.91
C LEU A 48 -9.41 -1.34 0.58
N PHE A 49 -8.39 -1.41 1.44
CA PHE A 49 -8.56 -1.26 2.89
C PHE A 49 -9.01 0.15 3.27
N THR A 50 -8.42 1.18 2.66
CA THR A 50 -8.84 2.58 2.87
C THR A 50 -10.30 2.78 2.49
N VAL A 51 -10.69 2.37 1.27
CA VAL A 51 -12.08 2.51 0.78
C VAL A 51 -13.06 1.74 1.66
N HIS A 52 -12.70 0.54 2.12
CA HIS A 52 -13.56 -0.26 3.01
C HIS A 52 -13.79 0.40 4.37
N ASN A 53 -12.80 1.11 4.90
CA ASN A 53 -12.94 1.84 6.16
C ASN A 53 -13.74 3.13 5.96
N ASP A 54 -13.43 3.88 4.90
CA ASP A 54 -14.07 5.18 4.63
C ASP A 54 -15.56 5.02 4.27
N SER A 55 -15.93 3.93 3.59
CA SER A 55 -17.33 3.63 3.25
C SER A 55 -18.22 3.33 4.47
N LYS A 56 -17.63 3.07 5.65
CA LYS A 56 -18.37 2.82 6.88
C LYS A 56 -18.62 4.09 7.69
N LEU A 57 -18.03 5.23 7.31
CA LEU A 57 -18.31 6.47 8.01
C LEU A 57 -19.74 6.93 7.70
N PRO A 58 -20.49 7.40 8.72
CA PRO A 58 -21.78 8.03 8.48
C PRO A 58 -21.59 9.29 7.61
N PRO A 59 -22.55 9.63 6.75
CA PRO A 59 -22.51 10.90 6.03
C PRO A 59 -22.48 12.06 7.03
N VAL A 60 -21.58 13.02 6.77
CA VAL A 60 -21.44 14.27 7.54
C VAL A 60 -22.56 15.24 7.17
#